data_AF-A0AAN8ZT86-F1
#
_entry.id   AF-A0AAN8ZT86-F1
#
_cell.length_a   1.000
_cell.length_b   1.000
_cell.length_c   1.000
_cell.angle_alpha   90.00
_cell.angle_beta   90.00
_cell.angle_gamma   90.00
#
_symmetry.space_group_name_H-M   'P 1'
#
loop_
_entity.id
_entity.type
_entity.pdbx_description
1 polymer ?
#
loop_
_entity_poly.entity_id
_entity_poly.type
_entity_poly.pdbx_seq_one_letter_code
_entity_poly.pdbx_strand_id
1 'polypeptide(L)'
;MKVLVFLSLVALAWGQEFLCHCGMFISTETAELEVHRLPPFNVDCDIGGYAACGLYCIGEWEYIFNNGGLDMENPLTGVTMGQESCTNLVNWYSMPNLDPTNVHNNYMLCGGPWEWDGEESKDKLCCNDGVFPNNCRN
;
A
#
# COMPACT_ATOMS: atom_id res chain seq x y z
N MET A 1 -9.12 -56.53 19.84
CA MET A 1 -9.39 -55.17 20.36
C MET A 1 -8.05 -54.56 20.78
N LYS A 2 -7.55 -53.55 20.04
CA LYS A 2 -6.70 -52.46 20.53
C LYS A 2 -6.36 -51.56 19.33
N VAL A 3 -7.17 -50.52 19.22
CA VAL A 3 -6.98 -49.36 18.35
C VAL A 3 -5.81 -48.55 18.92
N LEU A 4 -4.84 -48.19 18.10
CA LEU A 4 -3.95 -47.05 18.38
C LEU A 4 -3.90 -46.18 17.14
N VAL A 5 -4.81 -45.20 17.16
CA VAL A 5 -4.82 -44.00 16.33
C VAL A 5 -3.53 -43.24 16.63
N PHE A 6 -2.61 -43.16 15.66
CA PHE A 6 -1.59 -42.11 15.69
C PHE A 6 -2.16 -40.89 14.98
N LEU A 7 -2.63 -39.95 15.80
CA LEU A 7 -3.12 -38.66 15.37
C LEU A 7 -2.02 -37.91 14.60
N SER A 8 -2.45 -37.40 13.46
CA SER A 8 -1.87 -36.34 12.66
C SER A 8 -1.28 -35.20 13.50
N LEU A 9 0.04 -35.02 13.42
CA LEU A 9 0.70 -33.74 13.68
C LEU A 9 0.38 -32.81 12.51
N VAL A 10 -0.81 -32.21 12.53
CA VAL A 10 -1.15 -31.13 11.59
C VAL A 10 -0.30 -29.93 11.96
N ALA A 11 0.53 -29.51 11.01
CA ALA A 11 1.38 -28.35 11.09
C ALA A 11 0.59 -27.10 11.48
N LEU A 12 0.86 -26.54 12.65
CA LEU A 12 0.65 -25.11 12.89
C LEU A 12 1.85 -24.39 12.23
N ALA A 13 1.84 -24.35 10.90
CA ALA A 13 2.67 -23.38 10.18
C ALA A 13 2.12 -22.00 10.58
N TRP A 14 3.01 -21.16 11.12
CA TRP A 14 2.67 -19.87 11.69
C TRP A 14 2.08 -18.98 10.59
N GLY A 15 0.77 -18.78 10.63
CA GLY A 15 0.16 -17.63 9.97
C GLY A 15 0.66 -16.40 10.71
N GLN A 16 1.70 -15.75 10.19
CA GLN A 16 2.03 -14.41 10.67
C GLN A 16 0.85 -13.53 10.26
N GLU A 17 0.00 -13.18 11.22
CA GLU A 17 -0.97 -12.12 11.02
C GLU A 17 -0.17 -10.83 10.95
N PHE A 18 0.01 -10.30 9.74
CA PHE A 18 0.58 -8.97 9.59
C PHE A 18 -0.47 -7.96 10.00
N LEU A 19 -0.12 -7.15 10.98
CA LEU A 19 -1.06 -6.30 11.71
C LEU A 19 -0.99 -4.84 11.27
N CYS A 20 0.01 -4.43 10.50
CA CYS A 20 0.03 -3.11 9.89
C CYS A 20 0.18 -3.19 8.37
N HIS A 21 -0.62 -2.39 7.70
CA HIS A 21 -0.57 -2.17 6.26
C HIS A 21 -0.34 -0.70 5.99
N CYS A 22 0.51 -0.40 4.99
CA CYS A 22 0.62 0.94 4.42
C CYS A 22 0.06 0.91 3.00
N GLY A 23 -0.78 1.90 2.69
CA GLY A 23 -1.43 2.02 1.40
C GLY A 23 -1.38 3.45 0.92
N MET A 24 -1.28 3.61 -0.39
CA MET A 24 -1.24 4.89 -1.06
C MET A 24 -2.59 5.09 -1.73
N PHE A 25 -3.22 6.24 -1.52
CA PHE A 25 -4.58 6.50 -1.97
C PHE A 25 -4.68 7.78 -2.78
N ILE A 26 -5.59 7.81 -3.74
CA ILE A 26 -6.05 9.04 -4.37
C ILE A 26 -7.50 9.28 -3.99
N SER A 27 -7.87 10.54 -3.80
CA SER A 27 -9.26 10.93 -3.62
C SER A 27 -9.86 11.32 -4.99
N THR A 28 -11.01 10.73 -5.31
CA THR A 28 -11.86 11.10 -6.45
C THR A 28 -13.13 11.80 -5.95
N GLU A 29 -13.98 12.29 -6.85
CA GLU A 29 -15.26 12.88 -6.46
C GLU A 29 -16.18 11.92 -5.68
N THR A 30 -15.99 10.61 -5.85
CA THR A 30 -16.93 9.58 -5.33
C THR A 30 -16.32 8.63 -4.32
N ALA A 31 -14.99 8.50 -4.27
CA ALA A 31 -14.32 7.48 -3.47
C ALA A 31 -12.83 7.79 -3.28
N GLU A 32 -12.23 7.16 -2.28
CA GLU A 32 -10.78 7.00 -2.17
C GLU A 32 -10.38 5.66 -2.78
N LEU A 33 -9.38 5.70 -3.66
CA LEU A 33 -8.91 4.54 -4.40
C LEU A 33 -7.48 4.22 -4.00
N GLU A 34 -7.24 2.98 -3.61
CA GLU A 34 -5.90 2.50 -3.30
C GLU A 34 -5.13 2.27 -4.60
N VAL A 35 -4.03 2.99 -4.78
CA VAL A 35 -3.22 2.92 -6.00
C VAL A 35 -1.97 2.07 -5.81
N HIS A 36 -1.50 1.92 -4.57
CA HIS A 36 -0.37 1.05 -4.25
C HIS A 36 -0.43 0.59 -2.80
N ARG A 37 0.10 -0.60 -2.51
CA ARG A 37 0.20 -1.15 -1.16
C ARG A 37 1.58 -1.70 -0.90
N LEU A 38 2.16 -1.29 0.22
CA LEU A 38 3.42 -1.87 0.68
C LEU A 38 3.22 -3.29 1.24
N PRO A 39 4.28 -4.13 1.22
CA PRO A 39 4.29 -5.36 2.00
C PRO A 39 3.93 -5.06 3.47
N PRO A 40 3.03 -5.85 4.06
CA PRO A 40 2.60 -5.60 5.43
C PRO A 40 3.68 -6.04 6.42
N PHE A 41 3.63 -5.48 7.63
CA PHE A 41 4.61 -5.77 8.67
C PHE A 41 3.94 -5.98 10.04
N ASN A 42 4.70 -6.56 10.97
CA ASN A 42 4.20 -6.95 12.28
C ASN A 42 4.42 -5.83 13.29
N VAL A 43 3.32 -5.41 13.92
CA VAL A 43 3.27 -4.52 15.08
C VAL A 43 2.20 -5.05 16.04
N ASP A 44 2.21 -4.61 17.29
CA ASP A 44 1.13 -4.93 18.22
C ASP A 44 -0.15 -4.13 17.88
N CYS A 45 -1.32 -4.64 18.27
CA CYS A 45 -2.63 -3.97 18.09
C CYS A 45 -2.98 -3.01 19.23
N ASP A 46 -2.06 -2.76 20.15
CA ASP A 46 -2.30 -1.88 21.28
C ASP A 46 -2.26 -0.39 20.86
N ILE A 47 -2.46 0.51 21.84
CA ILE A 47 -2.44 1.96 21.59
C ILE A 47 -1.07 2.41 21.05
N GLY A 48 0.02 1.75 21.45
CA GLY A 48 1.35 2.01 20.91
C GLY A 48 1.50 1.55 19.45
N GLY A 49 0.75 0.51 19.08
CA GLY A 49 0.64 -0.05 17.74
C GLY A 49 0.23 0.96 16.68
N TYR A 50 -0.72 1.85 16.97
CA TYR A 50 -1.18 2.89 16.02
C TYR A 50 -0.05 3.84 15.65
N ALA A 51 0.62 4.41 16.66
CA ALA A 51 1.74 5.32 16.44
C ALA A 51 2.90 4.61 15.74
N ALA A 52 3.19 3.36 16.11
CA ALA A 52 4.25 2.56 15.47
C ALA A 52 3.92 2.24 14.00
N CYS A 53 2.68 1.87 13.69
CA CYS A 53 2.21 1.57 12.34
C CYS A 53 2.31 2.81 11.44
N GLY A 54 1.77 3.96 11.88
CA GLY A 54 1.87 5.22 11.16
C GLY A 54 3.31 5.67 10.93
N LEU A 55 4.14 5.70 11.98
CA LEU A 55 5.55 6.11 11.86
C LEU A 55 6.36 5.21 10.91
N TYR A 56 6.07 3.92 10.90
CA TYR A 56 6.72 3.01 9.96
C TYR A 56 6.27 3.31 8.52
N CYS A 57 4.97 3.51 8.29
CA CYS A 57 4.47 3.87 6.96
C CYS A 57 5.05 5.19 6.44
N ILE A 58 5.17 6.20 7.31
CA ILE A 58 5.87 7.46 6.99
C ILE A 58 7.35 7.18 6.68
N GLY A 59 8.02 6.35 7.49
CA GLY A 59 9.42 6.00 7.28
C GLY A 59 9.67 5.33 5.92
N GLU A 60 8.82 4.39 5.51
CA GLU A 60 8.90 3.75 4.18
C GLU A 60 8.60 4.75 3.06
N TRP A 61 7.62 5.65 3.28
CA TRP A 61 7.28 6.73 2.35
C TRP A 61 8.45 7.67 2.07
N GLU A 62 9.14 8.09 3.12
CA GLU A 62 10.32 8.94 3.02
C GLU A 62 11.51 8.19 2.43
N TYR A 63 11.79 6.97 2.92
CA TYR A 63 13.00 6.21 2.61
C TYR A 63 12.98 5.55 1.23
N ILE A 64 11.99 4.70 0.97
CA ILE A 64 11.93 3.95 -0.29
C ILE A 64 11.49 4.87 -1.42
N PHE A 65 10.53 5.75 -1.14
CA PHE A 65 9.91 6.56 -2.18
C PHE A 65 10.46 7.97 -2.29
N ASN A 66 11.52 8.33 -1.57
CA ASN A 66 12.08 9.69 -1.63
C ASN A 66 11.00 10.76 -1.40
N ASN A 67 10.22 10.56 -0.32
CA ASN A 67 9.08 11.39 0.06
C ASN A 67 7.89 11.30 -0.92
N GLY A 68 7.55 10.08 -1.36
CA GLY A 68 6.43 9.86 -2.29
C GLY A 68 6.71 10.25 -3.75
N GLY A 69 7.96 10.18 -4.18
CA GLY A 69 8.38 10.35 -5.56
C GLY A 69 7.87 9.21 -6.45
N LEU A 70 7.01 9.55 -7.42
CA LEU A 70 6.35 8.58 -8.29
C LEU A 70 7.26 8.07 -9.42
N ASP A 71 8.36 8.76 -9.69
CA ASP A 71 9.40 8.33 -10.64
C ASP A 71 10.34 7.27 -10.04
N MET A 72 10.22 6.96 -8.74
CA MET A 72 11.07 5.97 -8.09
C MET A 72 10.75 4.57 -8.62
N GLU A 73 11.79 3.85 -9.06
CA GLU A 73 11.65 2.46 -9.51
C GLU A 73 11.48 1.53 -8.30
N ASN A 74 10.41 0.74 -8.31
CA ASN A 74 10.24 -0.33 -7.36
C ASN A 74 11.26 -1.45 -7.67
N PRO A 75 12.19 -1.77 -6.76
CA PRO A 75 13.27 -2.70 -7.04
C PRO A 75 12.79 -4.16 -7.22
N LEU A 76 11.56 -4.47 -6.81
CA LEU A 76 10.97 -5.80 -6.97
C LEU A 76 10.33 -5.99 -8.34
N THR A 77 9.76 -4.93 -8.91
CA THR A 77 8.99 -4.99 -10.17
C THR A 77 9.74 -4.36 -11.35
N GLY A 78 10.72 -3.50 -11.11
CA GLY A 78 11.47 -2.77 -12.13
C GLY A 78 10.65 -1.70 -12.85
N VAL A 79 9.48 -1.34 -12.33
CA VAL A 79 8.64 -0.24 -12.85
C VAL A 79 8.59 0.89 -11.83
N THR A 80 8.31 2.11 -12.31
CA THR A 80 8.14 3.25 -11.40
C THR A 80 6.86 3.11 -10.59
N MET A 81 6.84 3.69 -9.40
CA MET A 81 5.67 3.72 -8.53
C MET A 81 4.46 4.36 -9.20
N GLY A 82 4.67 5.40 -10.00
CA GLY A 82 3.61 6.01 -10.81
C GLY A 82 3.07 5.04 -11.86
N GLN A 83 3.92 4.28 -12.54
CA GLN A 83 3.48 3.29 -13.51
C GLN A 83 2.73 2.12 -12.85
N GLU A 84 3.20 1.67 -11.70
CA GLU A 84 2.50 0.64 -10.91
C GLU A 84 1.11 1.15 -10.50
N SER A 85 1.03 2.39 -10.01
CA SER A 85 -0.22 3.04 -9.64
C SER A 85 -1.21 3.16 -10.80
N CYS A 86 -0.77 3.61 -11.98
CA CYS A 86 -1.62 3.65 -13.17
C CYS A 86 -2.08 2.25 -13.62
N THR A 87 -1.22 1.25 -13.47
CA THR A 87 -1.56 -0.15 -13.79
C THR A 87 -2.64 -0.67 -12.84
N ASN A 88 -2.55 -0.36 -11.54
CA ASN A 88 -3.54 -0.73 -10.54
C ASN A 88 -4.89 -0.02 -10.78
N LEU A 89 -4.86 1.26 -11.17
CA LEU A 89 -6.07 2.00 -11.55
C LEU A 89 -6.81 1.37 -12.73
N VAL A 90 -6.09 0.93 -13.76
CA VAL A 90 -6.67 0.18 -14.88
C VAL A 90 -7.24 -1.17 -14.39
N ASN A 91 -6.43 -1.94 -13.67
CA ASN A 91 -6.75 -3.33 -13.35
C ASN A 91 -7.86 -3.47 -12.31
N TRP A 92 -7.91 -2.60 -11.31
CA TRP A 92 -8.83 -2.72 -10.18
C TRP A 92 -10.06 -1.82 -10.34
N TYR A 93 -9.92 -0.71 -11.06
CA TYR A 93 -10.97 0.32 -11.14
C TYR A 93 -11.39 0.66 -12.57
N SER A 94 -10.79 0.02 -13.60
CA SER A 94 -11.06 0.35 -15.02
C SER A 94 -10.87 1.83 -15.33
N MET A 95 -9.89 2.48 -14.69
CA MET A 95 -9.60 3.91 -14.79
C MET A 95 -8.27 4.15 -15.50
N PRO A 96 -8.24 4.17 -16.85
CA PRO A 96 -7.00 4.36 -17.60
C PRO A 96 -6.49 5.79 -17.61
N ASN A 97 -7.37 6.76 -17.36
CA ASN A 97 -7.03 8.18 -17.38
C ASN A 97 -7.27 8.78 -16.01
N LEU A 98 -6.29 9.57 -15.55
CA LEU A 98 -6.34 10.27 -14.27
C LEU A 98 -5.69 11.63 -14.44
N ASP A 99 -6.43 12.68 -14.09
CA ASP A 99 -5.90 14.05 -14.03
C ASP A 99 -4.90 14.18 -12.87
N PRO A 100 -3.91 15.09 -12.96
CA PRO A 100 -2.89 15.26 -11.93
C PRO A 100 -3.45 15.46 -10.52
N THR A 101 -3.29 14.45 -9.66
CA THR A 101 -3.79 14.43 -8.28
C THR A 101 -2.68 14.07 -7.28
N ASN A 102 -2.86 14.48 -6.03
CA ASN A 102 -1.94 14.10 -4.95
C ASN A 102 -2.25 12.66 -4.51
N VAL A 103 -1.21 11.93 -4.10
CA VAL A 103 -1.34 10.61 -3.49
C VAL A 103 -1.12 10.75 -1.99
N HIS A 104 -2.01 10.19 -1.19
CA HIS A 104 -2.02 10.26 0.26
C HIS A 104 -1.52 8.95 0.86
N ASN A 105 -0.59 9.03 1.82
CA ASN A 105 -0.14 7.84 2.54
C ASN A 105 -1.12 7.52 3.67
N ASN A 106 -1.56 6.27 3.74
CA ASN A 106 -2.51 5.81 4.74
C ASN A 106 -1.98 4.54 5.38
N TYR A 107 -2.38 4.32 6.63
CA TYR A 107 -2.05 3.10 7.35
C TYR A 107 -3.30 2.44 7.91
N MET A 108 -3.26 1.12 8.07
CA MET A 108 -4.32 0.33 8.67
C MET A 108 -3.72 -0.61 9.70
N LEU A 109 -4.13 -0.44 10.96
CA LEU A 109 -3.74 -1.31 12.06
C LEU A 109 -4.83 -2.35 12.34
N CYS A 110 -4.44 -3.62 12.40
CA CYS A 110 -5.21 -4.78 12.84
C CYS A 110 -6.58 -4.94 12.15
N GLY A 111 -6.62 -4.64 10.85
CA GLY A 111 -7.86 -4.71 10.07
C GLY A 111 -8.89 -3.64 10.44
N GLY A 112 -8.46 -2.58 11.13
CA GLY A 112 -9.26 -1.38 11.40
C GLY A 112 -9.51 -0.54 10.15
N PRO A 113 -9.98 0.70 10.30
CA PRO A 113 -10.08 1.63 9.18
C PRO A 113 -8.69 2.04 8.67
N TRP A 114 -8.64 2.47 7.42
CA TRP A 114 -7.50 3.24 6.90
C TRP A 114 -7.51 4.62 7.53
N GLU A 115 -6.34 5.07 7.96
CA GLU A 115 -6.11 6.39 8.54
C GLU A 115 -5.03 7.13 7.75
N TRP A 116 -5.34 8.37 7.36
CA TRP A 116 -4.37 9.25 6.72
C TRP A 116 -3.32 9.68 7.75
N ASP A 117 -2.05 9.53 7.40
CA ASP A 117 -0.94 9.88 8.30
C ASP A 117 -0.52 11.36 8.23
N GLY A 118 -1.09 12.12 7.29
CA GLY A 118 -0.77 13.52 7.05
C GLY A 118 0.22 13.75 5.91
N GLU A 119 0.79 12.69 5.32
CA GLU A 119 1.75 12.77 4.23
C GLU A 119 1.08 12.71 2.86
N GLU A 120 1.69 13.42 1.91
CA GLU A 120 1.31 13.44 0.50
C GLU A 120 2.51 13.23 -0.40
N SER A 121 2.25 12.86 -1.65
CA SER A 121 3.30 12.64 -2.64
C SER A 121 3.94 13.94 -3.04
N LYS A 122 5.26 13.92 -3.15
CA LYS A 122 6.04 15.03 -3.69
C LYS A 122 5.62 15.36 -5.13
N ASP A 123 5.34 14.33 -5.92
CA ASP A 123 4.90 14.45 -7.31
C ASP A 123 3.43 14.05 -7.44
N LYS A 124 2.72 14.64 -8.41
CA LYS A 124 1.35 14.26 -8.71
C LYS A 124 1.28 12.97 -9.52
N LEU A 125 0.27 12.16 -9.24
CA LEU A 125 -0.09 11.01 -10.07
C LEU A 125 -1.03 11.47 -11.19
N CYS A 126 -0.75 11.05 -12.41
CA CYS A 126 -1.62 11.17 -13.57
C CYS A 126 -1.38 9.98 -14.49
N CYS A 127 -2.41 9.61 -15.25
CA CYS A 127 -2.36 8.45 -16.13
C CYS A 127 -2.95 8.81 -17.49
N ASN A 128 -2.28 8.38 -18.56
CA ASN A 128 -2.77 8.47 -19.92
C ASN A 128 -2.81 7.07 -20.52
N ASP A 129 -4.01 6.54 -20.75
CA ASP A 129 -4.20 5.16 -21.23
C ASP A 129 -3.46 4.10 -20.39
N GLY A 130 -3.44 4.30 -19.06
CA GLY A 130 -2.76 3.43 -18.10
C GLY A 130 -1.24 3.65 -18.00
N VAL A 131 -0.70 4.68 -18.66
CA VAL A 131 0.73 4.99 -18.67
C VAL A 131 1.00 6.22 -17.81
N PHE A 132 2.00 6.12 -16.94
CA PHE A 132 2.55 7.24 -16.19
C PHE A 132 3.60 7.99 -17.03
N PRO A 133 3.43 9.28 -17.33
CA PRO A 133 4.31 10.01 -18.25
C PRO A 133 5.60 10.56 -17.60
N ASN A 134 5.92 10.19 -16.36
CA ASN A 134 7.05 10.70 -15.55
C ASN A 134 7.08 12.23 -15.34
N ASN A 135 6.01 12.93 -15.73
CA ASN A 135 5.80 14.35 -15.45
C ASN A 135 4.33 14.70 -15.66
N CYS A 136 3.59 14.77 -14.56
CA CYS A 136 2.22 15.22 -14.55
C CYS A 136 2.18 16.74 -14.46
N ARG A 137 2.19 17.40 -15.63
CA ARG A 137 2.01 18.85 -15.68
C ARG A 137 0.59 19.20 -15.22
N ASN A 138 0.51 20.16 -14.30
CA ASN A 138 -0.74 20.83 -13.90
C ASN A 138 -1.40 21.52 -15.10
#